data_AF-A0A1H8UGF2-F1
#
_entry.id   AF-A0A1H8UGF2-F1
#
_cell.length_a   1.000
_cell.length_b   1.000
_cell.length_c   1.000
_cell.angle_alpha   90.00
_cell.angle_beta   90.00
_cell.angle_gamma   90.00
#
_symmetry.space_group_name_H-M   'P 1'
#
loop_
_entity.id
_entity.type
_entity.pdbx_description
1 polymer ?
#
loop_
_entity_poly.entity_id
_entity_poly.type
_entity_poly.pdbx_seq_one_letter_code
_entity_poly.pdbx_strand_id
1 'polypeptide(L)'
;MSGYIEGTSRDQVTLFPDRLEDWIDEDHPARVIDAFVDAMDLAGAGFGRISPAQTGRPSYHPSVLLKLFHLWLLEPHPFEPAA
;
A
#
# COMPACT_ATOMS: atom_id res chain seq x y z
N MET A 1 -8.27 -10.46 -15.11
CA MET A 1 -6.91 -9.89 -15.26
C MET A 1 -7.02 -8.39 -15.02
N SER A 2 -6.79 -7.94 -13.79
CA SER A 2 -6.68 -6.52 -13.49
C SER A 2 -5.50 -5.96 -14.28
N GLY A 3 -5.66 -4.87 -15.03
CA GLY A 3 -4.56 -4.24 -15.79
C GLY A 3 -3.50 -3.56 -14.91
N TYR A 4 -3.35 -4.01 -13.66
CA TYR A 4 -2.46 -3.49 -12.64
C TYR A 4 -1.43 -4.55 -12.23
N ILE A 5 -0.30 -4.09 -11.68
CA ILE A 5 0.65 -4.97 -10.99
C ILE A 5 -0.05 -5.49 -9.73
N GLU A 6 -0.20 -6.81 -9.67
CA GLU A 6 -0.72 -7.51 -8.49
C GLU A 6 0.45 -7.80 -7.53
N GLY A 7 0.25 -7.44 -6.27
CA GLY A 7 1.20 -7.73 -5.20
C GLY A 7 1.03 -9.15 -4.68
N THR A 8 2.02 -9.61 -3.93
CA THR A 8 1.92 -10.84 -3.16
C THR A 8 1.16 -10.59 -1.86
N SER A 9 0.33 -11.54 -1.42
CA SER A 9 -0.28 -11.47 -0.09
C SER A 9 0.79 -11.42 1.00
N ARG A 10 0.57 -10.60 2.03
CA ARG A 10 1.44 -10.54 3.23
C ARG A 10 1.43 -11.84 4.04
N ASP A 11 0.40 -12.64 3.83
CA ASP A 11 0.23 -13.98 4.37
C ASP A 11 1.07 -15.04 3.67
N GLN A 12 1.68 -14.70 2.52
CA GLN A 12 2.50 -15.65 1.80
C GLN A 12 3.73 -15.99 2.62
N VAL A 13 3.98 -17.29 2.75
CA VAL A 13 5.16 -17.79 3.47
C VAL A 13 6.43 -17.38 2.71
N THR A 14 7.39 -16.76 3.41
CA THR A 14 8.69 -16.41 2.85
C THR A 14 9.82 -17.15 3.57
N LEU A 15 11.06 -17.04 3.06
CA LEU A 15 12.20 -17.75 3.67
C LEU A 15 12.50 -17.23 5.08
N PHE A 16 12.39 -15.92 5.28
CA PHE A 16 12.46 -15.22 6.57
C PHE A 16 11.90 -13.81 6.41
N PRO A 17 11.01 -13.31 7.29
CA PRO A 17 10.23 -14.03 8.31
C PRO A 17 9.21 -15.03 7.71
N ASP A 18 8.60 -15.87 8.55
CA ASP A 18 7.63 -16.89 8.11
C ASP A 18 6.53 -16.25 7.26
N ARG A 19 5.88 -15.17 7.72
CA ARG A 19 5.01 -14.31 6.90
C ARG A 19 5.33 -12.84 7.20
N LEU A 20 5.15 -11.96 6.21
CA LEU A 20 5.27 -10.52 6.43
C LEU A 20 4.24 -10.03 7.46
N GLU A 21 3.06 -10.64 7.48
CA GLU A 21 2.00 -10.33 8.43
C GLU A 21 2.42 -10.56 9.89
N ASP A 22 3.32 -11.51 10.16
CA ASP A 22 3.77 -11.83 11.53
C ASP A 22 4.64 -10.72 12.15
N TRP A 23 5.11 -9.78 11.33
CA TRP A 23 5.88 -8.61 11.78
C TRP A 23 5.04 -7.34 11.92
N ILE A 24 3.75 -7.39 11.57
CA ILE A 24 2.84 -6.25 11.67
C ILE A 24 2.05 -6.38 12.97
N ASP A 25 2.41 -5.60 13.98
CA ASP A 25 1.67 -5.57 15.25
C ASP A 25 0.18 -5.19 15.06
N GLU A 26 -0.67 -5.55 16.03
CA GLU A 26 -2.10 -5.22 16.00
C GLU A 26 -2.35 -3.70 15.99
N ASP A 27 -1.51 -2.94 16.68
CA ASP A 27 -1.59 -1.48 16.73
C ASP A 27 -0.81 -0.79 15.59
N HIS A 28 -0.25 -1.55 14.66
CA HIS A 28 0.58 -1.00 13.59
C HIS A 28 -0.26 -0.14 12.62
N PRO A 29 0.17 1.08 12.27
CA PRO A 29 -0.61 2.03 11.46
C PRO A 29 -0.98 1.48 10.08
N ALA A 30 -0.22 0.54 9.54
CA ALA A 30 -0.54 -0.15 8.28
C ALA A 30 -1.98 -0.75 8.27
N ARG A 31 -2.49 -1.24 9.41
CA ARG A 31 -3.82 -1.85 9.49
C ARG A 31 -4.94 -0.82 9.30
N VAL A 32 -4.83 0.34 9.96
CA VAL A 32 -5.82 1.41 9.80
C VAL A 32 -5.72 2.06 8.42
N ILE A 33 -4.50 2.22 7.89
CA ILE A 33 -4.29 2.74 6.54
C ILE A 33 -4.92 1.81 5.49
N ASP A 34 -4.72 0.49 5.62
CA ASP A 34 -5.33 -0.48 4.72
C ASP A 34 -6.85 -0.37 4.72
N ALA A 35 -7.47 -0.46 5.90
CA ALA A 35 -8.92 -0.37 6.04
C ALA A 35 -9.48 0.97 5.51
N PHE A 36 -8.78 2.08 5.78
CA PHE A 36 -9.17 3.41 5.32
C PHE A 36 -9.11 3.53 3.79
N VAL A 37 -8.01 3.12 3.18
CA VAL A 37 -7.83 3.25 1.73
C VAL A 37 -8.73 2.25 0.99
N ASP A 38 -8.95 1.05 1.52
CA ASP A 38 -9.83 0.05 0.91
C ASP A 38 -11.31 0.46 0.96
N ALA A 39 -11.70 1.29 1.93
CA ALA A 39 -13.05 1.86 2.02
C ALA A 39 -13.24 3.14 1.17
N MET A 40 -12.18 3.70 0.59
CA MET A 40 -12.22 4.97 -0.13
C MET A 40 -12.68 4.80 -1.59
N ASP A 41 -13.64 5.61 -2.02
CA ASP A 41 -13.94 5.77 -3.45
C ASP A 41 -12.88 6.64 -4.12
N LEU A 42 -11.85 5.98 -4.66
CA LEU A 42 -10.76 6.66 -5.36
C LEU A 42 -11.26 7.42 -6.59
N ALA A 43 -12.34 6.96 -7.24
CA ALA A 43 -12.88 7.60 -8.44
C ALA A 43 -13.58 8.90 -8.09
N GLY A 44 -14.44 8.86 -7.07
CA GLY A 44 -15.06 10.04 -6.48
C GLY A 44 -14.05 11.02 -5.88
N ALA A 45 -12.92 10.53 -5.36
CA ALA A 45 -11.84 11.36 -4.82
C ALA A 45 -10.96 12.04 -5.88
N GLY A 46 -11.19 11.79 -7.17
CA GLY A 46 -10.50 12.47 -8.27
C GLY A 46 -9.18 11.81 -8.71
N PHE A 47 -8.91 10.56 -8.33
CA PHE A 47 -7.73 9.85 -8.85
C PHE A 47 -7.93 9.51 -10.34
N GLY A 48 -7.13 10.13 -11.21
CA GLY A 48 -7.30 9.97 -12.67
C GLY A 48 -6.80 8.64 -13.26
N ARG A 49 -6.08 7.80 -12.49
CA ARG A 49 -5.44 6.55 -12.98
C ARG A 49 -6.09 5.27 -12.45
N ILE A 50 -7.42 5.28 -12.28
CA ILE A 50 -8.22 4.13 -11.78
C ILE A 50 -8.65 3.19 -12.92
N SER A 51 -8.46 3.61 -14.16
CA SER A 51 -8.45 2.68 -15.29
C SER A 51 -7.01 2.32 -15.63
N PRO A 52 -6.67 1.03 -15.75
CA PRO A 52 -5.35 0.63 -16.22
C PRO A 52 -5.16 1.02 -17.70
N ALA A 53 -3.91 1.22 -18.10
CA ALA A 53 -3.57 1.49 -19.49
C ALA A 53 -3.87 0.26 -20.36
N GLN A 54 -4.38 0.48 -21.58
CA GLN A 54 -4.72 -0.61 -22.51
C GLN A 54 -3.47 -1.32 -23.07
N THR A 55 -2.31 -0.65 -23.06
CA THR A 55 -1.04 -1.17 -23.57
C THR A 55 0.14 -0.73 -22.70
N GLY A 56 1.25 -1.47 -22.77
CA GLY A 56 2.48 -1.17 -22.03
C GLY A 56 2.63 -1.95 -20.72
N ARG A 57 3.58 -1.53 -19.88
CA ARG A 57 3.80 -2.14 -18.57
C ARG A 57 2.62 -1.81 -17.64
N PRO A 58 1.99 -2.80 -16.98
CA PRO A 58 0.95 -2.53 -15.99
C PRO A 58 1.44 -1.53 -14.93
N SER A 59 0.58 -0.59 -14.54
CA SER A 59 0.86 0.34 -13.46
C SER A 59 0.54 -0.30 -12.11
N TYR A 60 1.04 0.27 -11.01
CA TYR A 60 0.48 -0.02 -9.69
C TYR A 60 -0.92 0.57 -9.56
N HIS A 61 -1.78 -0.09 -8.77
CA HIS A 61 -3.10 0.46 -8.44
C HIS A 61 -2.94 1.70 -7.55
N PRO A 62 -3.72 2.80 -7.74
CA PRO A 62 -3.59 4.01 -6.94
C PRO A 62 -3.73 3.78 -5.43
N SER A 63 -4.55 2.80 -4.99
CA SER A 63 -4.67 2.44 -3.57
C SER A 63 -3.34 2.02 -2.95
N VAL A 64 -2.52 1.25 -3.68
CA VAL A 64 -1.22 0.77 -3.18
C VAL A 64 -0.28 1.95 -2.93
N LEU A 65 -0.23 2.88 -3.89
CA LEU A 65 0.59 4.09 -3.76
C LEU A 65 0.12 4.97 -2.60
N LEU A 66 -1.21 5.08 -2.42
CA LEU A 66 -1.79 5.87 -1.35
C LEU A 66 -1.49 5.28 0.04
N LYS A 67 -1.59 3.95 0.18
CA LYS A 67 -1.22 3.22 1.41
C LYS A 67 0.23 3.49 1.78
N LEU A 68 1.15 3.36 0.82
CA LEU A 68 2.57 3.64 1.02
C LEU A 68 2.83 5.10 1.41
N PHE A 69 2.13 6.05 0.77
CA PHE A 69 2.28 7.48 1.08
C PHE A 69 1.86 7.79 2.52
N HIS A 70 0.73 7.25 2.98
CA HIS A 70 0.27 7.45 4.36
C HIS A 70 1.16 6.75 5.37
N LEU A 71 1.61 5.54 5.07
CA LEU A 71 2.53 4.81 5.95
C LEU A 71 3.83 5.60 6.13
N TRP A 72 4.40 6.08 5.03
CA TRP A 72 5.61 6.90 5.08
C TRP A 72 5.42 8.20 5.86
N LEU A 73 4.24 8.83 5.75
CA LEU A 73 3.94 10.07 6.47
C LEU A 73 3.77 9.87 7.99
N LEU A 74 3.26 8.71 8.42
CA LEU A 74 3.02 8.41 9.84
C LEU A 74 4.26 7.86 10.55
N GLU A 75 5.14 7.19 9.83
CA GLU A 75 6.37 6.65 10.41
C GLU A 75 7.37 7.77 10.72
N PRO A 76 7.87 7.87 11.97
CA PRO A 76 8.87 8.88 12.32
C PRO A 76 10.14 8.65 11.50
N HIS A 77 10.59 9.69 10.79
CA HIS A 77 11.78 9.58 9.95
C HIS A 77 13.03 9.41 10.81
N PRO A 78 13.82 8.34 10.64
CA PRO A 78 15.06 8.14 11.40
C PRO A 78 16.17 9.16 11.06
N PHE A 79 15.90 10.11 10.15
CA PHE A 79 16.87 11.06 9.62
C PHE A 79 16.50 12.54 9.83
N GLU A 80 15.54 12.86 10.71
CA GLU A 80 15.44 14.24 11.18
C GLU A 80 16.64 14.56 12.07
N PRO A 81 17.50 15.54 11.71
CA PRO A 81 18.54 15.97 12.63
C PRO A 81 17.88 16.56 13.87
N ALA A 82 18.25 16.05 15.04
CA ALA A 82 17.89 16.67 16.31
C ALA A 82 18.33 18.15 16.26
N ALA A 83 17.35 19.06 16.27
CA ALA A 83 17.58 20.49 16.38
C ALA A 83 18.20 20.86 17.74
#